data_AF-A0A7W9G473-F1
#
_entry.id   AF-A0A7W9G473-F1
#
_cell.length_a   1.000
_cell.length_b   1.000
_cell.length_c   1.000
_cell.angle_alpha   90.00
_cell.angle_beta   90.00
_cell.angle_gamma   90.00
#
_symmetry.space_group_name_H-M   'P 1'
#
loop_
_entity.id
_entity.type
_entity.pdbx_description
1 polymer ?
#
loop_
_entity_poly.entity_id
_entity_poly.type
_entity_poly.pdbx_seq_one_letter_code
_entity_poly.pdbx_strand_id
1 'polypeptide(L)'
;MASDLCRRASDDSPVHSAEFIVFAARLEELHQCSAVLRRTRLRAEEIVDEARTLLAEAEQRGDTDRVLELRAQLEQARGMYGKVLSAYVTICRKIAEERQAILREQMGLSGAA
;
A
#
# COMPACT_ATOMS: atom_id res chain seq x y z
N MET A 1 7.92 -12.19 55.97
CA MET A 1 7.78 -10.85 55.38
C MET A 1 7.99 -10.99 53.88
N ALA A 2 6.88 -11.16 53.14
CA ALA A 2 6.87 -11.39 51.71
C ALA A 2 5.93 -10.35 51.10
N SER A 3 6.47 -9.18 50.78
CA SER A 3 5.71 -8.06 50.20
C SER A 3 6.55 -7.34 49.16
N ASP A 4 7.11 -8.07 48.19
CA ASP A 4 7.88 -7.46 47.09
C ASP A 4 7.65 -8.14 45.72
N LEU A 5 6.52 -8.83 45.51
CA LEU A 5 6.26 -9.53 44.24
C LEU A 5 5.18 -8.93 43.35
N CYS A 6 4.42 -7.92 43.80
CA CYS A 6 3.35 -7.32 42.99
C CYS A 6 3.68 -5.98 42.32
N ARG A 7 4.96 -5.53 42.34
CA ARG A 7 5.33 -4.23 41.74
C ARG A 7 5.89 -4.30 40.31
N ARG A 8 6.03 -5.49 39.73
CA ARG A 8 6.59 -5.67 38.37
C ARG A 8 5.60 -6.12 37.30
N ALA A 9 4.40 -6.58 37.68
CA ALA A 9 3.42 -7.08 36.71
C ALA A 9 2.57 -5.96 36.05
N SER A 10 2.56 -4.76 36.63
CA SER A 10 1.67 -3.67 36.21
C SER A 10 2.32 -2.66 35.26
N ASP A 11 3.66 -2.61 35.20
CA ASP A 11 4.40 -1.65 34.37
C ASP A 11 4.58 -2.11 32.92
N ASP A 12 4.47 -3.41 32.62
CA ASP A 12 4.47 -3.93 31.24
C ASP A 12 3.13 -3.67 30.52
N SER A 13 2.00 -3.71 31.23
CA SER A 13 0.67 -3.63 30.62
C SER A 13 0.34 -2.33 29.82
N PRO A 14 0.64 -1.10 30.31
CA PRO A 14 0.26 0.11 29.59
C PRO A 14 1.16 0.39 28.37
N VAL A 15 2.43 -0.01 28.41
CA VAL A 15 3.37 0.15 27.28
C VAL A 15 2.96 -0.75 26.12
N HIS A 16 2.62 -2.01 26.40
CA HIS A 16 2.14 -2.94 25.37
C HIS A 16 0.78 -2.51 24.78
N SER A 17 -0.08 -1.89 25.59
CA SER A 17 -1.33 -1.27 25.09
C SER A 17 -1.06 -0.06 24.19
N ALA A 18 -0.06 0.78 24.51
CA ALA A 18 0.30 1.92 23.68
C ALA A 18 0.92 1.48 22.35
N GLU A 19 1.79 0.48 22.37
CA GLU A 19 2.39 -0.12 21.16
C GLU A 19 1.33 -0.75 20.26
N PHE A 20 0.38 -1.50 20.83
CA PHE A 20 -0.74 -2.05 20.07
C PHE A 20 -1.59 -0.96 19.40
N ILE A 21 -1.90 0.13 20.10
CA ILE A 21 -2.63 1.27 19.54
C ILE A 21 -1.84 1.89 18.37
N VAL A 22 -0.52 2.05 18.52
CA VAL A 22 0.34 2.59 17.46
C VAL A 22 0.37 1.66 16.23
N PHE A 23 0.52 0.35 16.42
CA PHE A 23 0.50 -0.61 15.31
C PHE A 23 -0.86 -0.64 14.60
N ALA A 24 -1.96 -0.60 15.35
CA ALA A 24 -3.31 -0.57 14.79
C ALA A 24 -3.55 0.71 13.96
N ALA A 25 -3.16 1.87 14.48
CA ALA A 25 -3.26 3.15 13.77
C ALA A 25 -2.43 3.14 12.47
N ARG A 26 -1.18 2.65 12.54
CA ARG A 26 -0.30 2.53 11.36
C ARG A 26 -0.89 1.60 10.31
N LEU A 27 -1.47 0.47 10.73
CA LEU A 27 -2.10 -0.48 9.83
C LEU A 27 -3.33 0.14 9.14
N GLU A 28 -4.12 0.93 9.86
CA GLU A 28 -5.24 1.68 9.29
C GLU A 28 -4.76 2.70 8.24
N GLU A 29 -3.74 3.50 8.54
CA GLU A 29 -3.15 4.46 7.60
C GLU A 29 -2.65 3.77 6.32
N LEU A 30 -1.96 2.64 6.46
CA LEU A 30 -1.50 1.86 5.31
C LEU A 30 -2.68 1.37 4.46
N HIS A 31 -3.77 0.93 5.10
CA HIS A 31 -4.98 0.53 4.39
C HIS A 31 -5.63 1.68 3.63
N GLN A 32 -5.75 2.85 4.26
CA GLN A 32 -6.27 4.05 3.60
C GLN A 32 -5.39 4.45 2.39
N CYS A 33 -4.06 4.45 2.56
CA CYS A 33 -3.11 4.68 1.48
C CYS A 33 -3.28 3.66 0.33
N SER A 34 -3.43 2.38 0.66
CA SER A 34 -3.65 1.32 -0.33
C SER A 34 -4.93 1.52 -1.14
N ALA A 35 -6.00 2.01 -0.49
CA ALA A 35 -7.28 2.27 -1.15
C ALA A 35 -7.19 3.46 -2.12
N VAL A 36 -6.42 4.50 -1.78
CA VAL A 36 -6.12 5.60 -2.70
C VAL A 36 -5.31 5.08 -3.88
N LEU A 37 -4.20 4.39 -3.62
CA LEU A 37 -3.33 3.84 -4.67
C LEU A 37 -4.07 2.87 -5.61
N ARG A 38 -4.98 2.03 -5.08
CA ARG A 38 -5.81 1.15 -5.90
C ARG A 38 -6.70 1.93 -6.87
N ARG A 39 -7.34 3.00 -6.40
CA ARG A 39 -8.18 3.88 -7.25
C ARG A 39 -7.33 4.61 -8.29
N THR A 40 -6.19 5.16 -7.88
CA THR A 40 -5.25 5.82 -8.79
C THR A 40 -4.70 4.85 -9.83
N ARG A 41 -4.43 3.59 -9.46
CA ARG A 41 -3.98 2.55 -10.39
C ARG A 41 -5.02 2.27 -11.46
N LEU A 42 -6.28 2.08 -11.06
CA LEU A 42 -7.38 1.86 -12.01
C LEU A 42 -7.52 3.06 -12.96
N ARG A 43 -7.45 4.28 -12.43
CA ARG A 43 -7.52 5.47 -13.28
C ARG A 43 -6.34 5.58 -14.25
N ALA A 44 -5.13 5.23 -13.82
CA ALA A 44 -3.95 5.22 -14.69
C ALA A 44 -4.04 4.12 -15.78
N GLU A 45 -4.64 2.98 -15.45
CA GLU A 45 -4.92 1.88 -16.40
C GLU A 45 -5.89 2.34 -17.49
N GLU A 46 -7.00 3.00 -17.12
CA GLU A 46 -7.95 3.60 -18.06
C GLU A 46 -7.28 4.58 -19.04
N ILE A 47 -6.38 5.45 -18.55
CA ILE A 47 -5.65 6.42 -19.38
C ILE A 47 -4.74 5.70 -20.38
N VAL A 48 -4.08 4.61 -19.98
CA VAL A 48 -3.24 3.81 -20.88
C VAL A 48 -4.09 3.18 -21.99
N ASP A 49 -5.28 2.67 -21.65
CA ASP A 49 -6.17 2.04 -22.62
C ASP A 49 -6.81 3.06 -23.57
N GLU A 50 -7.14 4.25 -23.08
CA GLU A 50 -7.58 5.38 -23.91
C GLU A 50 -6.48 5.81 -24.90
N ALA A 51 -5.24 5.97 -24.42
CA ALA A 51 -4.10 6.32 -25.26
C ALA A 51 -3.81 5.26 -26.33
N ARG A 52 -3.98 3.97 -26.01
CA ARG A 52 -3.87 2.87 -26.99
C ARG A 52 -4.95 2.96 -28.06
N THR A 53 -6.18 3.26 -27.66
CA THR A 53 -7.32 3.39 -28.58
C THR A 53 -7.09 4.55 -29.55
N LEU A 54 -6.70 5.72 -29.03
CA LEU A 54 -6.38 6.89 -29.85
C LEU A 54 -5.23 6.62 -30.81
N LEU A 55 -4.18 5.93 -30.36
CA LEU A 55 -3.06 5.56 -31.22
C LEU A 55 -3.51 4.65 -32.37
N ALA A 56 -4.31 3.62 -32.09
CA ALA A 56 -4.84 2.73 -33.11
C ALA A 56 -5.70 3.47 -34.15
N GLU A 57 -6.52 4.42 -33.72
CA GLU A 57 -7.30 5.27 -34.63
C GLU A 57 -6.41 6.12 -35.53
N ALA A 58 -5.34 6.73 -34.99
CA ALA A 58 -4.40 7.52 -35.76
C ALA A 58 -3.63 6.66 -36.78
N GLU A 59 -3.23 5.45 -36.38
CA GLU A 59 -2.58 4.48 -37.27
C GLU A 59 -3.51 4.05 -38.42
N GLN A 60 -4.80 3.83 -38.14
CA GLN A 60 -5.80 3.50 -39.16
C GLN A 60 -6.04 4.65 -40.15
N ARG A 61 -6.01 5.90 -39.68
CA ARG A 61 -6.19 7.10 -40.51
C ARG A 61 -4.94 7.49 -41.30
N GLY A 62 -3.79 6.86 -41.02
CA GLY A 62 -2.51 7.18 -41.67
C GLY A 62 -1.91 8.52 -41.25
N ASP A 63 -2.31 9.05 -40.09
CA ASP A 63 -1.83 10.34 -39.57
C ASP A 63 -0.49 10.13 -38.84
N THR A 64 0.61 10.20 -39.59
CA THR A 64 1.95 9.86 -39.09
C THR A 64 2.42 10.78 -37.97
N ASP A 65 2.10 12.07 -38.05
CA ASP A 65 2.51 13.05 -37.04
C ASP A 65 1.77 12.80 -35.73
N ARG A 66 0.46 12.55 -35.82
CA ARG A 66 -0.35 12.22 -34.65
C ARG A 66 0.03 10.88 -34.03
N VAL A 67 0.41 9.90 -34.83
CA VAL A 67 0.92 8.60 -34.36
C VAL A 67 2.19 8.76 -33.51
N LEU A 68 3.14 9.61 -33.95
CA LEU A 68 4.37 9.86 -33.20
C LEU A 68 4.08 10.51 -31.84
N GLU A 69 3.20 11.50 -31.81
CA GLU A 69 2.79 12.17 -30.56
C GLU A 69 2.10 11.20 -29.60
N LEU A 70 1.13 10.42 -30.09
CA LEU A 70 0.37 9.48 -29.27
C LEU A 70 1.23 8.33 -28.73
N ARG A 71 2.27 7.89 -29.46
CA ARG A 71 3.25 6.92 -28.95
C ARG A 71 4.01 7.46 -27.75
N ALA A 72 4.46 8.71 -27.80
CA ALA A 72 5.13 9.34 -26.68
C ALA A 72 4.20 9.48 -25.45
N GLN A 73 2.95 9.90 -25.68
CA GLN A 73 1.94 10.00 -24.61
C GLN A 73 1.61 8.63 -24.00
N LEU A 74 1.47 7.59 -24.82
CA LEU A 74 1.24 6.23 -24.35
C LEU A 74 2.40 5.73 -23.49
N GLU A 75 3.64 5.98 -23.89
CA GLU A 75 4.80 5.58 -23.10
C GLU A 75 4.87 6.34 -21.77
N GLN A 76 4.57 7.64 -21.77
CA GLN A 76 4.45 8.42 -20.54
C GLN A 76 3.35 7.85 -19.62
N ALA A 77 2.17 7.53 -20.16
CA ALA A 77 1.06 6.95 -19.41
C ALA A 77 1.44 5.59 -18.79
N ARG A 78 2.13 4.73 -19.55
CA ARG A 78 2.66 3.45 -19.05
C ARG A 78 3.68 3.65 -17.93
N GLY A 79 4.58 4.62 -18.07
CA GLY A 79 5.54 4.96 -17.03
C GLY A 79 4.86 5.41 -15.73
N MET A 80 3.82 6.23 -15.83
CA MET A 80 3.03 6.67 -14.66
C MET A 80 2.25 5.52 -14.02
N TYR A 81 1.60 4.68 -14.83
CA TYR A 81 0.94 3.47 -14.35
C TYR A 81 1.91 2.55 -13.59
N GLY A 82 3.11 2.32 -14.15
CA GLY A 82 4.17 1.52 -13.53
C GLY A 82 4.62 2.06 -12.17
N LYS A 83 4.75 3.38 -12.03
CA LYS A 83 5.06 4.04 -10.73
C LYS A 83 3.96 3.79 -9.69
N VAL A 84 2.70 3.97 -10.07
CA VAL A 84 1.55 3.76 -9.17
C VAL A 84 1.43 2.29 -8.76
N LEU A 85 1.59 1.37 -9.71
CA LEU A 85 1.57 -0.07 -9.45
C LEU A 85 2.68 -0.47 -8.47
N SER A 86 3.90 0.02 -8.67
CA SER A 86 5.04 -0.25 -7.79
C SER A 86 4.81 0.27 -6.37
N ALA A 87 4.25 1.48 -6.24
CA ALA A 87 3.87 2.05 -4.96
C ALA A 87 2.77 1.21 -4.27
N TYR A 88 1.73 0.80 -5.01
CA TYR A 88 0.65 -0.03 -4.49
C TYR A 88 1.17 -1.37 -3.95
N VAL A 89 1.99 -2.10 -4.72
CA VAL A 89 2.59 -3.37 -4.30
C VAL A 89 3.44 -3.18 -3.04
N THR A 90 4.22 -2.10 -2.98
CA THR A 90 5.04 -1.77 -1.80
C THR A 90 4.18 -1.57 -0.55
N ILE A 91 3.07 -0.84 -0.65
CA ILE A 91 2.15 -0.65 0.47
C ILE A 91 1.48 -1.96 0.88
N CYS A 92 1.03 -2.78 -0.07
CA CYS A 92 0.45 -4.09 0.23
C CYS A 92 1.43 -5.00 0.99
N ARG A 93 2.72 -4.97 0.62
CA ARG A 93 3.76 -5.70 1.36
C ARG A 93 3.91 -5.18 2.79
N LYS A 94 3.97 -3.85 2.98
CA LYS A 94 4.03 -3.24 4.31
C LYS A 94 2.82 -3.60 5.18
N ILE A 95 1.62 -3.63 4.61
CA ILE A 95 0.41 -4.09 5.32
C ILE A 95 0.58 -5.53 5.82
N ALA A 96 1.13 -6.42 4.99
CA ALA A 96 1.36 -7.80 5.38
C ALA A 96 2.42 -7.92 6.50
N GLU A 97 3.49 -7.13 6.42
CA GLU A 97 4.55 -7.06 7.44
C GLU A 97 3.99 -6.57 8.79
N GLU A 98 3.22 -5.47 8.80
CA GLU A 98 2.59 -4.92 10.01
C GLU A 98 1.59 -5.90 10.62
N ARG A 99 0.78 -6.58 9.80
CA ARG A 99 -0.13 -7.64 10.28
C ARG A 99 0.63 -8.77 10.97
N GLN A 100 1.77 -9.19 10.41
CA GLN A 100 2.60 -10.21 11.04
C GLN A 100 3.24 -9.71 12.34
N ALA A 101 3.66 -8.44 12.42
CA ALA A 101 4.19 -7.86 13.65
C ALA A 101 3.14 -7.89 14.78
N ILE A 102 1.91 -7.46 14.49
CA ILE A 102 0.79 -7.51 15.45
C ILE A 102 0.52 -8.95 15.92
N LEU A 103 0.50 -9.92 14.99
CA LEU A 103 0.27 -11.33 15.35
C LEU A 103 1.39 -11.89 16.23
N ARG A 104 2.66 -11.53 15.97
CA ARG A 104 3.79 -11.97 16.81
C ARG A 104 3.67 -11.41 18.23
N GLU A 105 3.30 -10.15 18.37
CA GLU A 105 3.08 -9.51 19.67
C GLU A 105 1.95 -10.22 20.44
N GLN A 106 0.83 -10.50 19.78
CA GLN A 106 -0.30 -11.23 20.38
C GLN A 106 0.06 -12.68 20.77
N MET A 107 0.86 -13.38 19.97
CA MET A 107 1.29 -14.76 20.28
C MET A 107 2.37 -14.80 21.38
N GLY A 108 3.24 -13.78 21.45
CA GLY A 108 4.19 -13.60 22.56
C GLY A 108 3.47 -13.40 23.90
N LEU A 109 2.31 -12.73 23.89
CA LEU A 109 1.42 -12.57 25.04
C LEU A 109 0.65 -13.86 25.41
N SER A 110 0.46 -14.80 24.48
CA SER A 110 -0.23 -16.08 24.73
C SER A 110 0.67 -17.17 25.32
N GLY A 111 2.00 -16.97 25.34
CA GLY A 111 2.98 -17.94 25.85
C GLY A 111 3.32 -17.80 27.35
N ALA A 112 2.71 -16.84 28.06
CA ALA A 112 2.94 -16.57 29.47
C ALA A 112 1.67 -16.80 30.30
N ALA A 113 1.18 -18.04 30.31
CA ALA A 113 0.07 -18.51 31.17
C ALA A 113 0.53 -19.66 32.07
#